data_AF-A0A7J3Z7E2-F1
#
_entry.id   AF-A0A7J3Z7E2-F1
#
_cell.length_a   1.000
_cell.length_b   1.000
_cell.length_c   1.000
_cell.angle_alpha   90.00
_cell.angle_beta   90.00
_cell.angle_gamma   90.00
#
_symmetry.space_group_name_H-M   'P 1'
#
loop_
_entity.id
_entity.type
_entity.pdbx_description
1 polymer ?
#
loop_
_entity_poly.entity_id
_entity_poly.type
_entity_poly.pdbx_seq_one_letter_code
_entity_poly.pdbx_strand_id
1 'polypeptide(L)'
;MAMLSWSELVAEVLRKSEDVYMYCSTCSTATQCTESLETIAPIEIKTLNSCCACLIQMLIENFTDVPILFIQNISGEDEVVYLLDDVLLDVSESGAVIVPKDRIGEYLESLREFDEEKSERVKQFVESALK
;
A
#
# COMPACT_ATOMS: atom_id res chain seq x y z
N MET A 1 8.32 5.47 -18.66
CA MET A 1 6.88 5.35 -18.38
C MET A 1 6.64 6.05 -17.04
N ALA A 2 5.54 6.80 -16.89
CA ALA A 2 5.24 7.43 -15.62
C ALA A 2 4.77 6.35 -14.64
N MET A 3 5.32 6.37 -13.43
CA MET A 3 4.91 5.48 -12.35
C MET A 3 3.55 5.94 -11.82
N LEU A 4 2.71 5.01 -11.37
CA LEU A 4 1.41 5.33 -10.77
C LEU A 4 1.61 6.20 -9.52
N SER A 5 0.92 7.33 -9.41
CA SER A 5 0.89 8.16 -8.21
C SER A 5 -0.21 7.75 -7.23
N TRP A 6 -0.05 8.10 -5.95
CA TRP A 6 -1.09 7.91 -4.93
C TRP A 6 -2.42 8.54 -5.35
N SER A 7 -2.37 9.75 -5.92
CA SER A 7 -3.58 10.47 -6.33
C SER A 7 -4.38 9.73 -7.40
N GLU A 8 -3.71 9.06 -8.33
CA GLU A 8 -4.33 8.25 -9.39
C GLU A 8 -4.93 6.97 -8.82
N LEU A 9 -4.22 6.30 -7.91
CA LEU A 9 -4.75 5.13 -7.20
C LEU A 9 -6.00 5.50 -6.40
N VAL A 10 -5.96 6.59 -5.62
CA VAL A 10 -7.11 7.04 -4.83
C VAL A 10 -8.27 7.41 -5.74
N ALA A 11 -8.04 8.10 -6.85
CA ALA A 11 -9.10 8.41 -7.81
C ALA A 11 -9.78 7.14 -8.34
N GLU A 12 -9.01 6.09 -8.62
CA GLU A 12 -9.55 4.80 -9.04
C GLU A 12 -10.34 4.12 -7.91
N VAL A 13 -9.84 4.15 -6.67
CA VAL A 13 -10.55 3.63 -5.48
C VAL A 13 -11.88 4.35 -5.27
N LEU A 14 -11.89 5.69 -5.32
CA LEU A 14 -13.12 6.48 -5.18
C LEU A 14 -14.13 6.19 -6.29
N ARG A 15 -13.64 5.94 -7.51
CA ARG A 15 -14.48 5.68 -8.68
C ARG A 15 -15.08 4.27 -8.68
N LYS A 16 -14.36 3.29 -8.13
CA LYS A 16 -14.71 1.87 -8.24
C LYS A 16 -15.17 1.21 -6.95
N SER A 17 -15.02 1.85 -5.79
CA SER A 17 -15.39 1.26 -4.49
C SER A 17 -16.83 0.74 -4.47
N GLU A 18 -17.80 1.46 -5.02
CA GLU A 18 -19.21 1.03 -5.10
C GLU A 18 -19.41 -0.26 -5.89
N ASP A 19 -18.59 -0.48 -6.92
CA ASP A 19 -18.65 -1.68 -7.78
C ASP A 19 -17.99 -2.89 -7.10
N VAL A 20 -16.95 -2.67 -6.28
CA VAL A 20 -16.04 -3.75 -5.84
C VAL A 20 -16.08 -4.05 -4.34
N TYR A 21 -16.63 -3.19 -3.49
CA TYR A 21 -16.58 -3.38 -2.03
C TYR A 21 -17.21 -4.70 -1.57
N MET A 22 -18.21 -5.22 -2.30
CA MET A 22 -18.87 -6.47 -1.97
C MET A 22 -17.98 -7.71 -2.11
N TYR A 23 -16.88 -7.60 -2.86
CA TYR A 23 -15.86 -8.65 -2.98
C TYR A 23 -14.79 -8.53 -1.88
N CYS A 24 -14.85 -7.46 -1.09
CA CYS A 24 -13.96 -7.21 0.03
C CYS A 24 -14.68 -7.55 1.34
N SER A 25 -14.39 -8.72 1.92
CA SER A 25 -15.07 -9.23 3.12
C SER A 25 -14.92 -8.35 4.37
N THR A 26 -13.92 -7.46 4.38
CA THR A 26 -13.61 -6.54 5.48
C THR A 26 -14.37 -5.21 5.38
N CYS A 27 -14.98 -4.91 4.22
CA CYS A 27 -15.79 -3.72 4.03
C CYS A 27 -17.27 -4.00 4.32
N SER A 28 -17.87 -3.18 5.19
CA SER A 28 -19.32 -3.21 5.45
C SER A 28 -20.10 -2.30 4.50
N THR A 29 -19.48 -1.22 4.02
CA THR A 29 -20.06 -0.27 3.07
C THR A 29 -19.01 0.19 2.06
N ALA A 30 -19.46 0.70 0.91
CA ALA A 30 -18.58 1.27 -0.11
C ALA A 30 -17.81 2.51 0.39
N THR A 31 -18.36 3.24 1.36
CA THR A 31 -17.76 4.51 1.84
C THR A 31 -16.78 4.34 2.99
N GLN A 32 -16.75 3.17 3.63
CA GLN A 32 -15.95 2.90 4.84
C GLN A 32 -14.46 3.22 4.64
N CYS A 33 -13.92 2.92 3.45
CA CYS A 33 -12.56 3.32 3.12
C CYS A 33 -12.48 4.74 2.55
N THR A 34 -13.36 5.07 1.61
CA THR A 34 -13.24 6.31 0.81
C THR A 34 -13.34 7.58 1.63
N GLU A 35 -14.08 7.56 2.75
CA GLU A 35 -14.18 8.70 3.67
C GLU A 35 -12.86 9.00 4.40
N SER A 36 -11.96 8.02 4.49
CA SER A 36 -10.67 8.12 5.19
C SER A 36 -9.48 8.40 4.26
N LEU A 37 -9.69 8.26 2.94
CA LEU A 37 -8.65 8.44 1.94
C LEU A 37 -8.51 9.91 1.55
N GLU A 38 -7.27 10.39 1.64
CA GLU A 38 -6.90 11.71 1.16
C GLU A 38 -6.41 11.59 -0.27
N THR A 39 -6.86 12.47 -1.17
CA THR A 39 -6.45 12.46 -2.59
C THR A 39 -5.00 12.90 -2.79
N ILE A 40 -4.42 13.57 -1.80
CA ILE A 40 -3.02 13.99 -1.78
C ILE A 40 -2.25 12.93 -1.00
N ALA A 41 -1.02 12.61 -1.44
CA ALA A 41 -0.15 11.73 -0.69
C ALA A 41 0.04 12.29 0.74
N PRO A 42 -0.06 11.44 1.78
CA PRO A 42 0.14 11.89 3.14
C PRO A 42 1.58 12.38 3.32
N ILE A 43 1.77 13.32 4.26
CA ILE A 43 3.11 13.85 4.61
C ILE A 43 3.80 12.95 5.65
N GLU A 44 3.01 12.23 6.43
CA GLU A 44 3.45 11.34 7.50
C GLU A 44 3.05 9.89 7.17
N ILE A 45 3.69 8.93 7.83
CA ILE A 45 3.33 7.51 7.70
C ILE A 45 1.91 7.33 8.25
N LYS A 46 1.01 6.76 7.44
CA LYS A 46 -0.41 6.60 7.78
C LYS A 46 -0.82 5.15 7.70
N THR A 47 -1.57 4.68 8.69
CA THR A 47 -2.16 3.35 8.68
C THR A 47 -3.62 3.43 8.21
N LEU A 48 -4.00 2.44 7.41
CA LEU A 48 -5.34 2.22 6.92
C LEU A 48 -5.87 0.89 7.45
N ASN A 49 -7.18 0.82 7.61
CA ASN A 49 -7.84 -0.41 8.06
C ASN A 49 -7.85 -1.48 6.96
N SER A 50 -8.25 -2.69 7.34
CA SER A 50 -8.33 -3.85 6.45
C SER A 50 -9.31 -3.70 5.28
N CYS A 51 -10.37 -2.88 5.41
CA CYS A 51 -11.27 -2.55 4.29
C CYS A 51 -10.51 -1.76 3.20
N CYS A 52 -9.74 -0.75 3.61
CA CYS A 52 -8.92 -0.01 2.66
C CYS A 52 -7.80 -0.83 2.04
N ALA A 53 -7.12 -1.65 2.84
CA ALA A 53 -6.05 -2.53 2.36
C ALA A 53 -6.55 -3.43 1.22
N CYS A 54 -7.69 -4.08 1.45
CA CYS A 54 -8.33 -4.96 0.50
C CYS A 54 -8.82 -4.22 -0.77
N LEU A 55 -9.47 -3.05 -0.64
CA LEU A 55 -9.86 -2.25 -1.81
C LEU A 55 -8.66 -1.78 -2.64
N ILE A 56 -7.59 -1.33 -1.97
CA ILE A 56 -6.35 -0.93 -2.63
C ILE A 56 -5.75 -2.12 -3.38
N GLN A 57 -5.62 -3.27 -2.73
CA GLN A 57 -5.07 -4.48 -3.34
C GLN A 57 -5.87 -4.93 -4.57
N MET A 58 -7.19 -4.91 -4.51
CA MET A 58 -8.04 -5.27 -5.65
C MET A 58 -7.91 -4.30 -6.83
N LEU A 59 -7.73 -3.01 -6.55
CA LEU A 59 -7.78 -1.97 -7.59
C LEU A 59 -6.42 -1.61 -8.15
N ILE A 60 -5.34 -1.81 -7.39
CA ILE A 60 -3.98 -1.58 -7.85
C ILE A 60 -3.56 -2.59 -8.94
N GLU A 61 -4.15 -3.79 -8.94
CA GLU A 61 -3.95 -4.80 -9.98
C GLU A 61 -4.44 -4.37 -11.37
N ASN A 62 -5.29 -3.34 -11.45
CA ASN A 62 -5.70 -2.76 -12.74
C ASN A 62 -4.56 -1.99 -13.43
N PHE A 63 -3.46 -1.74 -12.72
CA PHE A 63 -2.29 -1.03 -13.23
C PHE A 63 -1.16 -2.02 -13.51
N THR A 64 -0.75 -2.12 -14.77
CA THR A 64 0.18 -3.17 -15.25
C THR A 64 1.63 -2.96 -14.83
N ASP A 65 2.01 -1.75 -14.43
CA ASP A 65 3.41 -1.33 -14.30
C ASP A 65 3.77 -0.86 -12.89
N VAL A 66 3.03 -1.31 -11.87
CA VAL A 66 3.34 -1.01 -10.47
C VAL A 66 4.35 -2.05 -9.95
N PRO A 67 5.58 -1.64 -9.56
CA PRO A 67 6.51 -2.56 -8.93
C PRO A 67 5.91 -3.15 -7.66
N ILE A 68 6.12 -4.46 -7.49
CA ILE A 68 5.50 -5.28 -6.44
C ILE A 68 6.55 -6.19 -5.80
N LEU A 69 6.47 -6.33 -4.49
CA LEU A 69 7.27 -7.27 -3.71
C LEU A 69 6.34 -8.07 -2.80
N PHE A 70 6.40 -9.39 -2.90
CA PHE A 70 5.68 -10.31 -2.02
C PHE A 70 6.59 -10.75 -0.87
N ILE A 71 6.13 -10.59 0.37
CA ILE A 71 6.84 -10.95 1.60
C ILE A 71 5.90 -11.79 2.46
N GLN A 72 6.45 -12.76 3.20
CA GLN A 72 5.76 -13.35 4.34
C GLN A 72 6.37 -12.76 5.60
N ASN A 73 5.53 -12.19 6.46
CA ASN A 73 6.02 -11.66 7.72
C ASN A 73 6.35 -12.79 8.71
N ILE A 74 6.95 -12.43 9.84
CA ILE A 74 7.28 -13.36 10.93
C ILE A 74 6.09 -14.15 11.49
N SER A 75 4.87 -13.66 11.28
CA SER A 75 3.63 -14.31 11.72
C SER A 75 3.04 -15.25 10.65
N GLY A 76 3.68 -15.32 9.46
CA GLY A 76 3.25 -16.13 8.33
C GLY A 76 2.09 -15.53 7.53
N GLU A 77 1.75 -14.26 7.75
CA GLU A 77 0.79 -13.52 6.94
C GLU A 77 1.49 -13.04 5.66
N ASP A 78 0.80 -13.20 4.53
CA ASP A 78 1.27 -12.69 3.24
C ASP A 78 1.09 -11.17 3.20
N GLU A 79 2.17 -10.47 2.88
CA GLU A 79 2.23 -9.03 2.74
C GLU A 79 2.71 -8.67 1.33
N VAL A 80 2.16 -7.59 0.81
CA VAL A 80 2.47 -7.09 -0.52
C VAL A 80 2.89 -5.65 -0.42
N VAL A 81 4.11 -5.38 -0.86
CA VAL A 81 4.67 -4.05 -0.91
C VAL A 81 4.61 -3.52 -2.34
N TYR A 82 3.94 -2.39 -2.53
CA TYR A 82 3.85 -1.69 -3.81
C TYR A 82 4.66 -0.40 -3.75
N LEU A 83 5.36 -0.09 -4.84
CA LEU A 83 6.02 1.20 -4.98
C LEU A 83 5.26 2.07 -5.98
N LEU A 84 4.85 3.26 -5.55
CA LEU A 84 4.20 4.28 -6.37
C LEU A 84 5.19 5.44 -6.59
N ASP A 85 4.79 6.45 -7.35
CA ASP A 85 5.63 7.60 -7.67
C ASP A 85 5.94 8.49 -6.46
N ASP A 86 5.07 8.50 -5.45
CA ASP A 86 5.15 9.38 -4.28
C ASP A 86 5.08 8.63 -2.93
N VAL A 87 4.63 7.37 -2.93
CA VAL A 87 4.48 6.55 -1.72
C VAL A 87 4.94 5.11 -1.93
N LEU A 88 5.25 4.43 -0.83
CA LEU A 88 5.33 2.98 -0.70
C LEU A 88 4.10 2.51 0.07
N LEU A 89 3.45 1.46 -0.41
CA LEU A 89 2.30 0.84 0.26
C LEU A 89 2.73 -0.53 0.76
N ASP A 90 2.62 -0.77 2.05
CA ASP A 90 2.78 -2.08 2.67
C ASP A 90 1.40 -2.60 3.05
N VAL A 91 0.92 -3.62 2.34
CA VAL A 91 -0.48 -4.08 2.40
C VAL A 91 -0.53 -5.52 2.90
N SER A 92 -1.36 -5.77 3.90
CA SER A 92 -1.62 -7.07 4.50
C SER A 92 -3.13 -7.31 4.62
N GLU A 93 -3.54 -8.50 5.08
CA GLU A 93 -4.96 -8.75 5.36
C GLU A 93 -5.46 -7.90 6.55
N SER A 94 -4.56 -7.61 7.49
CA SER A 94 -4.84 -6.84 8.69
C SER A 94 -4.93 -5.33 8.45
N GLY A 95 -4.30 -4.78 7.42
CA GLY A 95 -4.33 -3.35 7.11
C GLY A 95 -3.36 -2.93 6.02
N ALA A 96 -3.20 -1.62 5.86
CA ALA A 96 -2.19 -1.09 4.95
C ALA A 96 -1.44 0.08 5.59
N VAL A 97 -0.16 0.21 5.29
CA VAL A 97 0.68 1.33 5.69
C VAL A 97 1.06 2.12 4.45
N ILE A 98 0.74 3.42 4.45
CA ILE A 98 1.18 4.36 3.43
C ILE A 98 2.44 5.05 3.96
N VAL A 99 3.54 4.89 3.24
CA VAL A 99 4.85 5.45 3.58
C VAL A 99 5.23 6.47 2.51
N PRO A 100 5.25 7.77 2.83
CA PRO A 100 5.73 8.79 1.90
C PRO A 100 7.17 8.52 1.47
N LYS A 101 7.54 8.80 0.22
CA LYS A 101 8.89 8.47 -0.31
C LYS A 101 10.03 9.07 0.51
N ASP A 102 9.86 10.28 1.01
CA ASP A 102 10.81 10.98 1.88
C ASP A 102 10.93 10.37 3.28
N ARG A 103 9.98 9.51 3.68
CA ARG A 103 9.92 8.81 4.97
C ARG A 103 10.26 7.32 4.89
N ILE A 104 10.60 6.78 3.72
CA ILE A 104 10.95 5.35 3.57
C ILE A 104 12.10 4.95 4.51
N GLY A 105 13.09 5.82 4.72
CA GLY A 105 14.19 5.55 5.65
C GLY A 105 13.73 5.30 7.09
N GLU A 106 12.82 6.14 7.60
CA GLU A 106 12.23 6.02 8.94
C GLU A 106 11.41 4.74 9.09
N TYR A 107 10.66 4.38 8.05
CA TYR A 107 9.91 3.13 8.00
C TYR A 107 10.83 1.90 8.01
N LEU A 108 11.92 1.91 7.23
CA LEU A 108 12.89 0.82 7.22
C LEU A 108 13.62 0.67 8.56
N GLU A 109 14.00 1.78 9.20
CA GLU A 109 14.58 1.75 10.55
C GLU A 109 13.61 1.13 11.55
N SER A 110 12.34 1.53 11.51
CA SER A 110 11.29 0.98 12.35
C SER A 110 11.10 -0.52 12.09
N LEU A 111 11.01 -0.94 10.82
CA LEU A 111 10.90 -2.35 10.45
C LEU A 111 12.06 -3.18 10.98
N ARG A 112 13.29 -2.66 10.86
CA ARG A 112 14.50 -3.39 11.27
C ARG A 112 14.50 -3.78 12.75
N GLU A 113 13.83 -3.01 13.61
CA GLU A 113 13.70 -3.32 15.04
C GLU A 113 12.81 -4.54 15.31
N PHE A 114 11.87 -4.85 14.40
CA PHE A 114 10.89 -5.93 14.56
C PHE A 114 11.14 -7.11 13.62
N ASP A 115 11.61 -6.83 12.41
CA ASP A 115 11.79 -7.76 11.30
C ASP A 115 12.92 -7.27 10.37
N GLU A 116 14.16 -7.60 10.74
CA GLU A 116 15.37 -7.23 9.99
C GLU A 116 15.37 -7.82 8.57
N GLU A 117 14.82 -9.02 8.38
CA GLU A 117 14.74 -9.66 7.07
C GLU A 117 13.79 -8.89 6.14
N LYS A 118 12.58 -8.56 6.60
CA LYS A 118 11.63 -7.75 5.83
C LYS A 118 12.25 -6.40 5.48
N SER A 119 12.87 -5.72 6.44
CA SER A 119 13.55 -4.43 6.21
C SER A 119 14.54 -4.50 5.05
N GLU A 120 15.47 -5.47 5.06
CA GLU A 120 16.48 -5.58 4.01
C GLU A 120 15.86 -5.93 2.64
N ARG A 121 14.81 -6.75 2.61
CA ARG A 121 14.09 -7.09 1.37
C ARG A 121 13.38 -5.86 0.78
N VAL A 122 12.67 -5.09 1.60
CA VAL A 122 12.01 -3.85 1.15
C VAL A 122 13.03 -2.83 0.65
N LYS A 123 14.16 -2.69 1.36
CA LYS A 123 15.25 -1.79 0.93
C LYS A 123 15.81 -2.17 -0.43
N GLN A 124 16.16 -3.44 -0.65
CA GLN A 124 16.66 -3.92 -1.94
C GLN A 124 15.65 -3.70 -3.06
N PHE A 125 14.37 -3.93 -2.78
CA PHE A 125 13.29 -3.69 -3.74
C PHE A 125 13.20 -2.21 -4.14
N VAL A 126 13.17 -1.28 -3.19
CA VAL A 126 13.14 0.17 -3.46
C VAL A 126 14.37 0.60 -4.28
N GLU A 127 15.57 0.16 -3.89
CA GLU A 127 16.80 0.47 -4.62
C GLU A 127 16.84 -0.12 -6.05
N SER A 128 16.15 -1.24 -6.29
CA SER A 128 16.07 -1.86 -7.61
C SER A 128 15.07 -1.16 -8.53
N ALA A 129 13.97 -0.64 -7.98
CA ALA A 129 12.90 0.00 -8.73
C ALA A 129 13.19 1.47 -9.07
N LEU A 130 14.13 2.11 -8.37
CA LEU A 130 14.57 3.50 -8.61
C LEU A 130 15.77 3.62 -9.58
N LYS A 131 16.28 2.50 -10.11
CA LYS A 131 17.37 2.47 -11.10
C LYS A 131 16.82 2.46 -12.53
#